data_AF-A0A8J7CGW7-F1
#
_entry.id   AF-A0A8J7CGW7-F1
#
_cell.length_a   1.000
_cell.length_b   1.000
_cell.length_c   1.000
_cell.angle_alpha   90.00
_cell.angle_beta   90.00
_cell.angle_gamma   90.00
#
_symmetry.space_group_name_H-M   'P 1'
#
loop_
_entity.id
_entity.type
_entity.pdbx_description
1 polymer ?
#
loop_
_entity_poly.entity_id
_entity_poly.type
_entity_poly.pdbx_seq_one_letter_code
_entity_poly.pdbx_strand_id
1 'polypeptide(L)'
;EFLNRLKNYNLSDALQKVLDEIPKTKFQVTFCAYIIGLLQVYVRILGGRTESLIKSLVQNAPTNEMKMTMFVGTVLGTIIQTMNQDIGIKITNLVGRYLKTMIELTDHEKSMLSDLLDEVLA
;
A
#
# COMPACT_ATOMS: atom_id res chain seq x y z
N GLU A 1 -0.28 7.47 14.54
CA GLU A 1 1.08 7.77 15.07
C GLU A 1 2.23 7.06 14.33
N PHE A 2 2.16 5.74 14.13
CA PHE A 2 3.22 4.93 13.50
C PHE A 2 3.60 5.36 12.07
N LEU A 3 2.61 5.50 11.18
CA LEU A 3 2.84 5.91 9.77
C LEU A 3 3.48 7.30 9.64
N ASN A 4 3.18 8.24 10.55
CA ASN A 4 3.80 9.57 10.54
C ASN A 4 5.29 9.50 10.92
N ARG A 5 5.72 8.52 11.72
CA ARG A 5 7.13 8.31 12.03
C ARG A 5 7.90 7.75 10.84
N LEU A 6 7.23 7.01 9.94
CA LEU A 6 7.83 6.44 8.73
C LEU A 6 8.30 7.48 7.71
N LYS A 7 7.75 8.70 7.75
CA LYS A 7 8.13 9.81 6.84
C LYS A 7 9.59 10.24 6.98
N ASN A 8 10.23 9.94 8.11
CA ASN A 8 11.62 10.32 8.40
C ASN A 8 12.62 9.18 8.15
N TYR A 9 12.13 8.00 7.78
CA TYR A 9 12.96 6.84 7.46
C TYR A 9 13.17 6.76 5.95
N ASN A 10 14.32 6.24 5.51
CA ASN A 10 14.41 5.77 4.13
C ASN A 10 13.40 4.62 3.92
N LEU A 11 12.96 4.40 2.68
CA LEU A 11 11.88 3.46 2.40
C LEU A 11 12.19 2.03 2.92
N SER A 12 13.47 1.64 2.89
CA SER A 12 13.93 0.33 3.37
C SER A 12 13.70 0.17 4.88
N ASP A 13 14.05 1.19 5.67
CA ASP A 13 13.84 1.22 7.11
C ASP A 13 12.36 1.32 7.47
N ALA A 14 11.59 2.10 6.68
CA ALA A 14 10.13 2.19 6.85
C ALA A 14 9.45 0.85 6.57
N LEU A 15 9.87 0.16 5.51
CA LEU A 15 9.44 -1.20 5.17
C LEU A 15 9.78 -2.20 6.27
N GLN A 16 11.01 -2.17 6.76
CA GLN A 16 11.46 -3.08 7.81
C GLN A 16 10.65 -2.88 9.10
N LYS A 17 10.40 -1.62 9.50
CA LYS A 17 9.53 -1.27 10.63
C LYS A 17 8.11 -1.79 10.46
N VAL A 18 7.53 -1.66 9.27
CA VAL A 18 6.20 -2.19 8.97
C VAL A 18 6.21 -3.72 9.05
N LEU A 19 7.21 -4.38 8.46
CA LEU A 19 7.39 -5.83 8.52
C LEU A 19 7.51 -6.36 9.97
N ASP A 20 8.14 -5.61 10.86
CA ASP A 20 8.30 -5.96 12.28
C ASP A 20 7.01 -5.76 13.11
N GLU A 21 6.10 -4.89 12.66
CA GLU A 21 4.82 -4.60 13.33
C GLU A 21 3.66 -5.50 12.84
N ILE A 22 3.71 -5.94 11.58
CA ILE A 22 2.68 -6.80 10.95
C ILE A 22 2.36 -8.09 11.74
N PRO A 23 3.33 -8.85 12.31
CA PRO A 23 3.00 -10.03 13.10
C PRO A 23 2.32 -9.72 14.45
N LYS A 24 2.25 -8.45 14.87
CA LYS A 24 1.61 -8.03 16.14
C LYS A 24 0.18 -7.56 15.96
N THR A 25 -0.24 -7.24 14.73
CA THR A 25 -1.62 -6.84 14.42
C THR A 25 -2.56 -8.04 14.43
N LYS A 26 -3.53 -8.03 15.35
CA LYS A 26 -4.56 -9.09 15.47
C LYS A 26 -5.61 -9.07 14.36
N PHE A 27 -5.71 -7.96 13.61
CA PHE A 27 -6.78 -7.74 12.63
C PHE A 27 -6.23 -7.58 11.21
N GLN A 28 -6.80 -8.36 10.29
CA GLN A 28 -6.44 -8.40 8.88
C GLN A 28 -6.61 -7.04 8.18
N VAL A 29 -7.68 -6.31 8.51
CA VAL A 29 -7.93 -4.97 7.98
C VAL A 29 -6.82 -3.98 8.34
N THR A 30 -6.25 -4.07 9.55
CA THR A 30 -5.14 -3.19 9.97
C THR A 30 -3.88 -3.48 9.18
N PHE A 31 -3.60 -4.74 8.88
CA PHE A 31 -2.50 -5.11 7.99
C PHE A 31 -2.66 -4.46 6.61
N CYS A 32 -3.84 -4.59 6.00
CA CYS A 32 -4.12 -3.98 4.69
C CYS A 32 -3.97 -2.45 4.73
N ALA A 33 -4.47 -1.79 5.76
CA ALA A 33 -4.34 -0.35 5.94
C ALA A 33 -2.86 0.10 6.05
N TYR A 34 -2.00 -0.67 6.72
CA TYR A 34 -0.57 -0.38 6.77
C TYR A 34 0.10 -0.50 5.40
N ILE A 35 -0.29 -1.48 4.58
CA ILE A 35 0.24 -1.61 3.22
C ILE A 35 -0.18 -0.41 2.36
N ILE A 36 -1.47 -0.03 2.40
CA ILE A 36 -1.97 1.14 1.69
C ILE A 36 -1.19 2.39 2.10
N GLY A 37 -1.05 2.63 3.41
CA GLY A 37 -0.33 3.79 3.93
C GLY A 37 1.14 3.83 3.50
N LEU A 38 1.83 2.69 3.54
CA LEU A 38 3.23 2.58 3.13
C LEU A 38 3.41 2.88 1.64
N LEU A 39 2.60 2.27 0.78
CA LEU A 39 2.65 2.48 -0.66
C LEU A 39 2.29 3.94 -1.01
N GLN A 40 1.39 4.55 -0.25
CA GLN A 40 1.06 5.97 -0.44
C GLN A 40 2.22 6.90 -0.09
N VAL A 41 2.99 6.59 0.97
CA VAL A 41 4.22 7.33 1.28
C VAL A 41 5.19 7.24 0.10
N TYR A 42 5.35 6.06 -0.49
CA TYR A 42 6.20 5.88 -1.67
C TYR A 42 5.70 6.70 -2.88
N VAL A 43 4.40 6.69 -3.16
CA VAL A 43 3.80 7.50 -4.24
C VAL A 43 4.08 8.99 -4.05
N ARG A 44 3.96 9.51 -2.82
CA ARG A 44 4.29 10.92 -2.51
C ARG A 44 5.77 11.24 -2.69
N ILE A 45 6.66 10.28 -2.44
CA ILE A 45 8.11 10.45 -2.67
C ILE A 45 8.41 10.54 -4.17
N LEU A 46 7.71 9.75 -5.00
CA LEU A 46 7.84 9.85 -6.47
C LEU A 46 7.40 11.23 -6.98
N GLY A 47 6.27 11.72 -6.45
CA GLY A 47 5.72 13.03 -6.78
C GLY A 47 5.41 13.24 -8.26
N GLY A 48 5.12 14.50 -8.60
CA GLY A 48 5.01 14.98 -9.97
C GLY A 48 4.03 14.21 -10.84
N ARG A 49 4.47 13.90 -12.08
CA ARG A 49 3.62 13.24 -13.08
C ARG A 49 3.24 11.82 -12.69
N THR A 50 4.15 11.06 -12.09
CA THR A 50 3.92 9.65 -11.73
C THR A 50 2.85 9.54 -10.65
N GLU A 51 2.91 10.38 -9.61
CA GLU A 51 1.86 10.45 -8.58
C GLU A 51 0.48 10.75 -9.20
N SER A 52 0.40 11.76 -10.07
CA SER A 52 -0.87 12.16 -10.72
C SER A 52 -1.46 11.03 -11.57
N LEU A 53 -0.64 10.30 -12.33
CA LEU A 53 -1.10 9.19 -13.16
C LEU A 53 -1.60 8.01 -12.31
N ILE A 54 -0.90 7.67 -11.23
CA ILE A 54 -1.32 6.61 -10.31
C ILE A 54 -2.67 6.97 -9.68
N LYS A 55 -2.81 8.19 -9.15
CA LYS A 55 -4.07 8.68 -8.56
C LYS A 55 -5.22 8.60 -9.57
N SER A 56 -5.01 9.11 -10.78
CA SER A 56 -6.02 9.09 -11.84
C SER A 56 -6.43 7.66 -12.19
N LEU A 57 -5.49 6.72 -12.32
CA LEU A 57 -5.79 5.34 -12.65
C LEU A 57 -6.64 4.67 -11.57
N VAL A 58 -6.29 4.87 -10.30
CA VAL A 58 -6.98 4.28 -9.16
C VAL A 58 -8.40 4.83 -9.02
N GLN A 59 -8.59 6.14 -9.19
CA GLN A 59 -9.91 6.78 -9.11
C GLN A 59 -10.89 6.32 -10.20
N ASN A 60 -10.40 5.79 -11.33
CA ASN A 60 -11.25 5.28 -12.41
C ASN A 60 -11.66 3.80 -12.22
N ALA A 61 -11.24 3.14 -11.13
CA ALA A 61 -11.62 1.77 -10.88
C ALA A 61 -13.12 1.65 -10.51
N PRO A 62 -13.89 0.74 -11.14
CA PRO A 62 -15.34 0.63 -10.99
C PRO A 62 -15.78 0.00 -9.66
N THR A 63 -14.90 -0.67 -8.92
CA THR A 63 -15.22 -1.32 -7.64
C THR A 63 -14.15 -1.05 -6.60
N ASN A 64 -14.51 -1.11 -5.32
CA ASN A 64 -13.59 -0.94 -4.19
C ASN A 64 -12.42 -1.94 -4.25
N GLU A 65 -12.71 -3.21 -4.55
CA GLU A 65 -11.68 -4.24 -4.71
C GLU A 65 -10.72 -3.95 -5.87
N MET A 66 -11.27 -3.53 -7.02
CA MET A 66 -10.47 -3.19 -8.19
C MET A 66 -9.61 -1.96 -7.89
N LYS A 67 -10.15 -0.95 -7.20
CA LYS A 67 -9.43 0.26 -6.78
C LYS A 67 -8.22 -0.09 -5.93
N MET A 68 -8.43 -0.87 -4.88
CA MET A 68 -7.36 -1.32 -3.98
C MET A 68 -6.32 -2.17 -4.70
N THR A 69 -6.74 -3.11 -5.54
CA THR A 69 -5.83 -3.98 -6.31
C THR A 69 -5.00 -3.18 -7.32
N MET A 70 -5.63 -2.23 -8.03
CA MET A 70 -4.97 -1.35 -9.00
C MET A 70 -3.94 -0.46 -8.33
N PHE A 71 -4.26 0.12 -7.18
CA PHE A 71 -3.32 0.93 -6.42
C PHE A 71 -2.10 0.11 -6.02
N VAL A 72 -2.30 -1.00 -5.32
CA VAL A 72 -1.21 -1.83 -4.82
C VAL A 72 -0.36 -2.39 -5.97
N GLY A 73 -1.00 -2.89 -7.03
CA GLY A 73 -0.32 -3.46 -8.19
C GLY A 73 0.52 -2.42 -8.97
N THR A 74 -0.02 -1.23 -9.20
CA THR A 74 0.67 -0.17 -9.94
C THR A 74 1.87 0.36 -9.16
N VAL A 75 1.72 0.56 -7.85
CA VAL A 75 2.82 1.03 -7.02
C VAL A 75 3.91 -0.05 -6.90
N LEU A 76 3.52 -1.32 -6.71
CA LEU A 76 4.46 -2.44 -6.72
C LEU A 76 5.26 -2.50 -8.04
N GLY A 77 4.59 -2.41 -9.18
CA GLY A 77 5.24 -2.41 -10.49
C GLY A 77 6.28 -1.31 -10.63
N THR A 78 5.98 -0.12 -10.09
CA THR A 78 6.90 1.01 -10.07
C THR A 78 8.11 0.76 -9.17
N ILE A 79 7.90 0.16 -7.99
CA ILE A 79 8.99 -0.21 -7.06
C ILE A 79 9.91 -1.24 -7.70
N ILE A 80 9.37 -2.29 -8.31
CA ILE A 80 10.15 -3.34 -8.97
C ILE A 80 11.06 -2.75 -10.06
N GLN A 81 10.60 -1.73 -10.77
CA GLN A 81 11.38 -1.07 -11.83
C GLN A 81 12.47 -0.13 -11.32
N THR A 82 12.34 0.41 -10.11
CA THR A 82 13.16 1.54 -9.64
C THR A 82 14.07 1.22 -8.45
N MET A 83 13.78 0.15 -7.70
CA MET A 83 14.54 -0.23 -6.51
C MET A 83 15.46 -1.44 -6.76
N ASN A 84 16.39 -1.66 -5.85
CA ASN A 84 17.26 -2.83 -5.90
C ASN A 84 16.47 -4.14 -5.69
N GLN A 85 17.06 -5.27 -6.14
CA GLN A 85 16.39 -6.57 -6.13
C GLN A 85 15.93 -7.01 -4.73
N ASP A 86 16.72 -6.76 -3.69
CA ASP A 86 16.41 -7.20 -2.33
C ASP A 86 15.14 -6.54 -1.78
N ILE A 87 14.98 -5.22 -2.00
CA ILE A 87 13.77 -4.50 -1.60
C ILE A 87 12.59 -4.96 -2.45
N GLY A 88 12.79 -5.14 -3.76
CA GLY A 88 11.76 -5.65 -4.66
C GLY A 88 11.18 -6.99 -4.21
N ILE A 89 12.02 -7.95 -3.79
CA ILE A 89 11.59 -9.26 -3.30
C ILE A 89 10.77 -9.12 -2.01
N LYS A 90 11.23 -8.32 -1.04
CA LYS A 90 10.53 -8.12 0.24
C LYS A 90 9.13 -7.54 0.03
N ILE A 91 9.00 -6.51 -0.80
CA ILE A 91 7.70 -5.88 -1.09
C ILE A 91 6.79 -6.85 -1.84
N THR A 92 7.31 -7.59 -2.83
CA THR A 92 6.51 -8.56 -3.59
C THR A 92 5.90 -9.61 -2.67
N ASN A 93 6.66 -10.13 -1.70
CA ASN A 93 6.14 -11.09 -0.71
C ASN A 93 5.04 -10.49 0.16
N LEU A 94 5.21 -9.23 0.59
CA LEU A 94 4.25 -8.53 1.43
C LEU A 94 2.97 -8.18 0.66
N VAL A 95 3.07 -7.79 -0.61
CA VAL A 95 1.91 -7.60 -1.50
C VAL A 95 1.21 -8.93 -1.77
N GLY A 96 1.96 -10.03 -1.96
CA GLY A 96 1.38 -11.36 -2.11
C GLY A 96 0.53 -11.78 -0.89
N ARG A 97 0.97 -11.43 0.33
CA ARG A 97 0.16 -11.61 1.55
C ARG A 97 -1.04 -10.68 1.58
N TYR A 98 -0.87 -9.41 1.24
CA TYR A 98 -1.97 -8.44 1.13
C TYR A 98 -3.10 -8.95 0.23
N LEU A 99 -2.78 -9.42 -0.97
CA LEU A 99 -3.77 -9.91 -1.92
C LEU A 99 -4.54 -11.13 -1.40
N LYS A 100 -3.88 -12.03 -0.67
CA LYS A 100 -4.56 -13.16 -0.02
C LYS A 100 -5.48 -12.70 1.09
N THR A 101 -5.00 -11.79 1.94
CA THR A 101 -5.80 -11.22 3.04
C THR A 101 -7.03 -10.48 2.53
N MET A 102 -6.94 -9.76 1.41
CA MET A 102 -8.07 -9.07 0.79
C MET A 102 -9.25 -9.99 0.48
N ILE A 103 -9.01 -11.27 0.16
CA ILE A 103 -10.07 -12.25 -0.12
C ILE A 103 -10.80 -12.65 1.16
N GLU A 104 -10.10 -12.65 2.29
CA GLU A 104 -10.61 -13.06 3.61
C GLU A 104 -11.38 -11.95 4.34
N LEU A 105 -11.24 -10.69 3.89
CA LEU A 105 -11.94 -9.55 4.47
C LEU A 105 -13.44 -9.55 4.15
N THR A 106 -14.22 -9.05 5.09
CA THR A 106 -15.64 -8.75 4.90
C THR A 106 -15.84 -7.55 3.96
N ASP A 107 -17.01 -7.44 3.34
CA ASP A 107 -17.35 -6.31 2.46
C ASP A 107 -17.29 -4.97 3.20
N HIS A 108 -17.67 -4.96 4.48
CA HIS A 108 -17.53 -3.78 5.34
C HIS A 108 -16.07 -3.36 5.50
N GLU A 109 -15.17 -4.30 5.80
CA GLU A 109 -13.73 -4.01 5.92
C GLU A 109 -13.11 -3.54 4.60
N LYS A 110 -13.52 -4.13 3.48
CA LYS A 110 -13.11 -3.69 2.14
C LYS A 110 -13.60 -2.27 1.85
N SER A 111 -14.81 -1.92 2.25
CA SER A 111 -15.33 -0.56 2.14
C SER A 111 -14.49 0.42 2.94
N MET A 112 -14.22 0.14 4.22
CA MET A 112 -13.38 1.00 5.07
C MET A 112 -11.98 1.22 4.48
N LEU A 113 -11.38 0.18 3.90
CA LEU A 113 -10.06 0.31 3.26
C LEU A 113 -10.11 1.12 1.97
N SER A 114 -11.20 1.01 1.21
CA SER A 114 -11.41 1.84 0.02
C SER A 114 -11.61 3.30 0.39
N ASP A 115 -12.39 3.59 1.44
CA ASP A 115 -12.61 4.95 1.93
C ASP A 115 -11.29 5.55 2.44
N LEU A 116 -10.51 4.78 3.21
CA LEU A 116 -9.15 5.15 3.61
C LEU A 116 -8.27 5.45 2.39
N LEU A 117 -8.33 4.62 1.34
CA LEU A 117 -7.55 4.82 0.13
C LEU A 117 -7.93 6.13 -0.58
N ASP A 118 -9.21 6.45 -0.65
CA ASP A 118 -9.70 7.71 -1.21
C ASP A 118 -9.21 8.91 -0.39
N GLU A 119 -9.28 8.84 0.96
CA GLU A 119 -8.79 9.90 1.85
C GLU A 119 -7.29 10.16 1.70
N VAL A 120 -6.48 9.11 1.54
CA VAL A 120 -5.02 9.29 1.47
C VAL A 120 -4.54 9.74 0.09
N LEU A 121 -5.32 9.46 -0.96
CA LEU A 121 -5.04 9.86 -2.35
C LEU A 121 -5.56 11.26 -2.70
N ALA A 122 -6.55 11.77 -1.97
CA ALA A 122 -6.95 13.18 -2.01
C ALA A 122 -5.75 14.10 -1.76
#